data_AF-A0A645FQM3-F1
#
_entry.id   AF-A0A645FQM3-F1
#
_cell.length_a   1.000
_cell.length_b   1.000
_cell.length_c   1.000
_cell.angle_alpha   90.00
_cell.angle_beta   90.00
_cell.angle_gamma   90.00
#
_symmetry.space_group_name_H-M   'P 1'
#
loop_
_entity.id
_entity.type
_entity.pdbx_description
1 polymer ?
#
loop_
_entity_poly.entity_id
_entity_poly.type
_entity_poly.pdbx_seq_one_letter_code
_entity_poly.pdbx_strand_id
1 'polypeptide(L)'
;MHAALFLSSHERNINVMQEQNNFISYSDTEMPKCALCALINDTFDEKAAEISLDELSRLVETAGGIPFARITQARQTPDPTTYFGSGKLSELKI
;
A
#
# COMPACT_ATOMS: atom_id res chain seq x y z
N MET A 1 9.78 -38.13 5.80
CA MET A 1 8.96 -37.96 4.59
C MET A 1 7.60 -37.38 5.01
N HIS A 2 7.53 -36.08 5.29
CA HIS A 2 6.27 -35.37 5.49
C HIS A 2 5.99 -34.60 4.19
N ALA A 3 5.03 -35.10 3.42
CA ALA A 3 4.47 -34.40 2.26
C ALA A 3 3.32 -33.51 2.78
N ALA A 4 3.44 -32.19 2.61
CA ALA A 4 2.75 -31.39 1.58
C ALA A 4 1.23 -31.27 1.85
N LEU A 5 0.67 -30.06 1.93
CA LEU A 5 0.41 -29.31 0.71
C LEU A 5 0.50 -27.79 0.88
N PHE A 6 1.18 -27.23 -0.11
CA PHE A 6 1.09 -25.89 -0.67
C PHE A 6 -0.37 -25.47 -0.89
N LEU A 7 -0.78 -24.30 -0.41
CA LEU A 7 -2.02 -23.65 -0.83
C LEU A 7 -1.71 -22.30 -1.46
N SER A 8 -2.22 -22.20 -2.69
CA SER A 8 -2.19 -21.08 -3.63
C SER A 8 -2.58 -19.74 -3.00
N SER A 9 -1.93 -18.69 -3.47
CA SER A 9 -1.97 -17.29 -2.99
C SER A 9 -3.31 -16.55 -3.12
N HIS A 10 -4.48 -17.12 -2.79
CA HIS A 10 -5.69 -16.26 -2.76
C HIS A 10 -6.78 -16.49 -1.72
N GLU A 11 -6.80 -17.52 -0.89
CA GLU A 11 -7.72 -17.54 0.26
C GLU A 11 -7.09 -18.23 1.48
N ARG A 12 -6.54 -17.45 2.41
CA ARG A 12 -6.04 -17.96 3.69
C ARG A 12 -7.16 -17.96 4.74
N ASN A 13 -8.07 -18.93 4.65
CA ASN A 13 -8.81 -19.42 5.82
C ASN A 13 -7.99 -20.56 6.44
N ILE A 14 -7.16 -20.24 7.43
CA ILE A 14 -6.34 -21.23 8.15
C ILE A 14 -7.21 -21.86 9.24
N ASN A 15 -7.86 -22.99 8.92
CA ASN A 15 -8.49 -23.83 9.94
C ASN A 15 -7.43 -24.76 10.54
N VAL A 16 -6.86 -24.38 11.69
CA VAL A 16 -6.01 -25.28 12.47
C VAL A 16 -6.92 -26.18 13.31
N MET A 17 -6.93 -27.49 13.02
CA MET A 17 -7.56 -28.49 13.88
C MET A 17 -6.64 -28.77 15.08
N GLN A 18 -7.04 -28.36 16.28
CA GLN A 18 -6.53 -28.88 17.56
C GLN A 18 -7.69 -29.08 18.53
N GLU A 19 -7.64 -30.18 19.28
CA GLU A 19 -8.66 -30.64 20.21
C GLU A 19 -8.96 -29.65 21.34
N GLN A 20 -10.26 -29.39 21.53
CA GLN A 20 -10.94 -28.82 22.70
C GLN A 20 -10.80 -27.30 22.96
N ASN A 21 -11.85 -26.59 22.52
CA ASN A 21 -12.43 -25.38 23.12
C ASN A 21 -11.56 -24.13 23.31
N ASN A 22 -10.87 -23.67 22.25
CA ASN A 22 -10.69 -22.23 22.09
C ASN A 22 -10.57 -21.84 20.60
N PHE A 23 -11.69 -21.46 20.00
CA PHE A 23 -11.70 -20.82 18.68
C PHE A 23 -11.16 -19.39 18.83
N ILE A 24 -9.85 -19.21 18.70
CA ILE A 24 -9.27 -17.87 18.59
C ILE A 24 -9.58 -17.41 17.17
N SER A 25 -10.66 -16.62 17.02
CA SER A 25 -10.90 -15.84 15.81
C SER A 25 -9.71 -14.89 15.65
N TYR A 26 -8.89 -15.13 14.65
CA TYR A 26 -7.94 -14.14 14.17
C TYR A 26 -8.77 -13.01 13.55
N SER A 27 -8.70 -11.82 14.13
CA SER A 27 -9.37 -10.63 13.61
C SER A 27 -8.96 -10.42 12.16
N ASP A 28 -9.94 -10.36 11.26
CA ASP A 28 -9.79 -9.83 9.90
C ASP A 28 -9.05 -8.50 9.98
N THR A 29 -7.74 -8.54 9.72
CA THR A 29 -6.95 -7.33 9.72
C THR A 29 -7.18 -6.73 8.34
N GLU A 30 -8.08 -5.74 8.25
CA GLU A 30 -8.29 -5.01 6.99
C GLU A 30 -6.95 -4.51 6.46
N MET A 31 -6.64 -4.82 5.21
CA MET A 31 -5.39 -4.40 4.59
C MET A 31 -5.29 -2.87 4.59
N PRO A 32 -4.15 -2.28 4.98
CA PRO A 32 -3.98 -0.84 5.03
C PRO A 32 -4.13 -0.23 3.64
N LYS A 33 -4.95 0.82 3.53
CA LYS A 33 -5.10 1.60 2.31
C LYS A 33 -3.97 2.64 2.20
N CYS A 34 -3.27 2.66 1.07
CA CYS A 34 -2.15 3.56 0.80
C CYS A 34 -2.46 4.53 -0.36
N ALA A 35 -2.31 5.84 -0.11
CA ALA A 35 -2.28 6.84 -1.16
C ALA A 35 -0.84 6.99 -1.65
N LEU A 36 -0.63 6.92 -2.96
CA LEU A 36 0.68 7.01 -3.59
C LEU A 36 0.89 8.43 -4.07
N CYS A 37 2.00 9.07 -3.68
CA CYS A 37 2.20 10.49 -3.92
C CYS A 37 3.54 10.78 -4.60
N ALA A 38 3.55 11.71 -5.57
CA ALA A 38 4.78 12.16 -6.24
C ALA A 38 4.76 13.68 -6.51
N LEU A 39 5.94 14.31 -6.46
CA LEU A 39 6.14 15.70 -6.90
C LEU A 39 6.71 15.70 -8.32
N ILE A 40 6.16 16.54 -9.18
CA ILE A 40 6.65 16.73 -10.55
C ILE A 40 7.42 18.04 -10.62
N ASN A 41 8.62 18.00 -11.19
CA ASN A 41 9.50 19.15 -11.41
C ASN A 41 10.38 18.94 -12.65
N ASP A 42 11.27 19.89 -12.93
CA ASP A 42 12.11 19.89 -14.14
C ASP A 42 13.07 18.67 -14.24
N THR A 43 13.35 18.01 -13.12
CA THR A 43 14.23 16.82 -13.05
C THR A 43 13.45 15.51 -12.92
N PHE A 44 12.14 15.60 -12.69
CA PHE A 44 11.26 14.45 -12.48
C PHE A 44 9.89 14.76 -13.08
N ASP A 45 9.72 14.39 -14.34
CA ASP A 45 8.53 14.72 -15.14
C ASP A 45 7.34 13.77 -14.88
N GLU A 46 6.22 14.04 -15.55
CA GLU A 46 4.99 13.24 -15.44
C GLU A 46 5.22 11.76 -15.78
N LYS A 47 6.04 11.47 -16.80
CA LYS A 47 6.31 10.11 -17.23
C LYS A 47 7.16 9.35 -16.21
N ALA A 48 8.18 10.01 -15.66
CA ALA A 48 8.98 9.45 -14.58
C ALA A 48 8.12 9.19 -13.34
N ALA A 49 7.22 10.13 -13.00
CA ALA A 49 6.27 9.96 -11.91
C ALA A 49 5.33 8.78 -12.13
N GLU A 50 4.77 8.60 -13.32
CA GLU A 50 3.90 7.47 -13.65
C GLU A 50 4.61 6.12 -13.46
N ILE A 51 5.82 5.98 -14.01
CA ILE A 51 6.64 4.77 -13.88
C ILE A 51 6.94 4.47 -12.41
N SER A 52 7.39 5.47 -11.64
CA SER A 52 7.68 5.27 -10.22
C SER A 52 6.44 4.96 -9.39
N LEU A 53 5.29 5.55 -9.72
CA LEU A 53 4.02 5.25 -9.03
C LEU A 53 3.51 3.84 -9.35
N ASP A 54 3.75 3.33 -10.56
CA ASP A 54 3.47 1.94 -10.92
C ASP A 54 4.31 0.96 -10.12
N GLU A 55 5.61 1.22 -10.00
CA GLU A 55 6.51 0.42 -9.16
C GLU A 55 6.07 0.49 -7.69
N LEU A 56 5.78 1.68 -7.17
CA LEU A 56 5.34 1.87 -5.79
C LEU A 56 4.01 1.14 -5.51
N SER A 57 3.08 1.11 -6.46
CA SER A 57 1.83 0.35 -6.36
C SER A 57 2.09 -1.14 -6.15
N ARG A 58 3.00 -1.72 -6.94
CA ARG A 58 3.38 -3.13 -6.83
C ARG A 58 4.08 -3.44 -5.50
N LEU A 59 4.88 -2.50 -5.00
CA LEU A 59 5.52 -2.62 -3.69
C LEU A 59 4.48 -2.62 -2.56
N VAL A 60 3.48 -1.75 -2.63
CA VAL A 60 2.37 -1.70 -1.66
C VAL A 60 1.59 -3.02 -1.64
N GLU A 61 1.21 -3.52 -2.81
CA GLU A 61 0.50 -4.81 -2.92
C GLU A 61 1.32 -5.96 -2.32
N THR A 62 2.63 -6.00 -2.59
CA THR A 62 3.55 -7.01 -2.04
C THR A 62 3.67 -6.92 -0.52
N ALA A 63 3.60 -5.70 0.03
CA ALA A 63 3.59 -5.46 1.47
C ALA A 63 2.24 -5.77 2.16
N GLY A 64 1.23 -6.19 1.39
CA GLY A 64 -0.11 -6.48 1.92
C GLY A 64 -0.97 -5.23 2.12
N GLY A 65 -0.63 -4.12 1.46
CA GLY A 65 -1.45 -2.91 1.40
C GLY A 65 -2.31 -2.84 0.14
N ILE A 66 -3.26 -1.90 0.15
CA ILE A 66 -4.14 -1.61 -0.98
C ILE A 66 -3.81 -0.21 -1.50
N PRO A 67 -3.17 -0.06 -2.67
CA PRO A 67 -3.02 1.25 -3.30
C PRO A 67 -4.42 1.77 -3.70
N PHE A 68 -4.89 2.84 -3.07
CA PHE A 68 -6.26 3.33 -3.26
C PHE A 68 -6.36 4.67 -3.99
N ALA A 69 -5.26 5.42 -4.06
CA ALA A 69 -5.22 6.72 -4.72
C ALA A 69 -3.82 7.01 -5.27
N ARG A 70 -3.75 7.82 -6.32
CA ARG A 70 -2.51 8.40 -6.84
C ARG A 70 -2.63 9.92 -6.84
N ILE A 71 -1.63 10.59 -6.30
CA ILE A 71 -1.60 12.03 -6.11
C ILE A 71 -0.30 12.55 -6.70
N THR A 72 -0.41 13.45 -7.67
CA THR A 72 0.73 14.18 -8.19
C THR A 72 0.56 15.67 -7.90
N GLN A 73 1.68 16.37 -7.71
CA GLN A 73 1.68 17.82 -7.58
C GLN A 73 2.89 18.41 -8.30
N ALA A 74 2.63 19.31 -9.24
CA ALA A 74 3.68 20.11 -9.85
C ALA A 74 4.24 21.11 -8.83
N ARG A 75 5.53 20.99 -8.52
CA ARG A 75 6.23 21.90 -7.60
C ARG A 75 7.74 21.79 -7.80
N GLN A 76 8.41 22.92 -8.01
CA GLN A 76 9.86 22.94 -8.26
C GLN A 76 10.72 22.47 -7.09
N THR A 77 10.26 22.70 -5.85
CA THR A 77 11.01 22.28 -4.66
C THR A 77 10.02 21.74 -3.63
N PRO A 78 10.31 20.58 -3.00
CA PRO A 78 9.45 20.05 -1.95
C PRO A 78 9.31 21.05 -0.81
N ASP A 79 8.14 21.06 -0.21
CA ASP A 79 7.92 21.78 1.03
C ASP A 79 8.81 21.20 2.14
N PRO A 80 9.60 22.01 2.86
CA PRO A 80 10.52 21.49 3.86
C PRO A 80 9.80 20.87 5.07
N THR A 81 8.54 21.22 5.31
CA THR A 81 7.78 20.71 6.46
C THR A 81 6.93 19.52 6.10
N THR A 82 6.28 19.53 4.92
CA THR A 82 5.29 18.51 4.56
C THR A 82 5.47 17.86 3.20
N TYR A 83 6.57 18.15 2.51
CA TYR A 83 6.89 17.73 1.13
C TYR A 83 5.92 18.28 0.06
N PHE A 84 4.60 18.11 0.22
CA PHE A 84 3.55 18.61 -0.69
C PHE A 84 3.07 20.03 -0.35
N GLY A 85 3.29 20.51 0.87
CA GLY A 85 2.73 21.76 1.40
C GLY A 85 1.45 21.54 2.20
N SER A 86 1.25 22.36 3.24
CA SER A 86 0.12 22.25 4.17
C SER A 86 -1.25 22.41 3.49
N GLY A 87 -1.34 23.26 2.47
CA GLY A 87 -2.54 23.43 1.65
C GLY A 87 -2.96 22.12 0.96
N LYS A 88 -2.02 21.43 0.32
CA LYS A 88 -2.31 20.18 -0.39
C LYS A 88 -2.72 19.07 0.58
N LEU A 89 -2.08 18.97 1.74
CA LEU A 89 -2.50 18.02 2.77
C LEU A 89 -3.90 18.31 3.32
N SER A 90 -4.27 19.60 3.42
CA SER A 90 -5.60 20.01 3.87
C SER A 90 -6.69 19.68 2.85
N GLU A 91 -6.37 19.64 1.56
CA GLU A 91 -7.26 19.14 0.50
C GLU A 91 -7.44 17.63 0.57
N LEU A 92 -6.39 16.91 0.98
CA LEU A 92 -6.34 15.47 0.79
C LEU A 92 -7.24 14.68 1.75
N LYS A 93 -7.57 15.20 2.95
CA LYS A 93 -8.45 14.58 3.99
C LYS A 93 -8.81 13.11 3.70
N ILE A 94 -7.78 12.28 3.72
CA ILE A 94 -7.80 10.82 3.45
C ILE A 94 -7.78 10.07 4.76
#